data_AF-A0A6A6SSM6-F1
#
_entry.id   AF-A0A6A6SSM6-F1
#
_cell.length_a   1.000
_cell.length_b   1.000
_cell.length_c   1.000
_cell.angle_alpha   90.00
_cell.angle_beta   90.00
_cell.angle_gamma   90.00
#
_symmetry.space_group_name_H-M   'P 1'
#
loop_
_entity.id
_entity.type
_entity.pdbx_description
1 polymer ?
#
loop_
_entity_poly.entity_id
_entity_poly.type
_entity_poly.pdbx_seq_one_letter_code
_entity_poly.pdbx_strand_id
1 'polypeptide(L)'
;MHTLKHRYLPAAAAQHRDTLHLLQLSRLFSTTLDLCSLLRFLEPQYLAELEMDTLIDPQLKSKFFALPAELRVAIYAYSVPDQLHIFLREDGFFRFLRCMQRGKDDDPDCESQRSNDKEIWKDPSSDPVCGRRLRSSWGPHWRCEEYAMQMQEADEARHATTMVTLFHVCKRIFFEVAETIADVTTFHVNDLDTLRNLVSLPSELESGRSSTSILFGFILPNLKELNISLRLDLDTYKAFDNTGDSGGSESSLSSAWTGLLLANKHSSQLRRLWIWLDHTDPCSWSVVNERAVLSPFAALANDLNLEVSIDLPKLHPKWESPHRHFTEESPRLPLAIHRRHRQRYHGIERSDGSICVEYKADFPELHQLVDWDEAVPMTMEEVEEAERRSWRDGVDPTEIFYNGSATCTLSLI
;
A
#
# COMPACT_ATOMS: atom_id res chain seq x y z
N MET A 1 -47.49 -21.50 -17.27
CA MET A 1 -46.68 -21.35 -16.05
C MET A 1 -45.79 -20.12 -16.23
N HIS A 2 -45.97 -19.15 -15.34
CA HIS A 2 -45.31 -17.85 -15.35
C HIS A 2 -43.83 -17.96 -14.99
N THR A 3 -42.95 -17.29 -15.73
CA THR A 3 -41.62 -16.91 -15.24
C THR A 3 -41.26 -15.51 -15.73
N LEU A 4 -40.89 -14.68 -14.75
CA LEU A 4 -40.67 -13.24 -14.84
C LEU A 4 -39.45 -12.88 -15.70
N LYS A 5 -39.63 -11.91 -16.60
CA LYS A 5 -38.53 -11.13 -17.20
C LYS A 5 -38.21 -9.96 -16.27
N HIS A 6 -37.09 -10.03 -15.54
CA HIS A 6 -36.51 -8.85 -14.90
C HIS A 6 -35.75 -8.02 -15.94
N ARG A 7 -36.21 -6.78 -16.15
CA ARG A 7 -35.46 -5.74 -16.88
C ARG A 7 -34.39 -5.19 -15.94
N TYR A 8 -33.12 -5.36 -16.31
CA TYR A 8 -32.03 -4.52 -15.81
C TYR A 8 -32.13 -3.14 -16.47
N LEU A 9 -32.28 -2.09 -15.66
CA LEU A 9 -32.05 -0.70 -16.04
C LEU A 9 -30.64 -0.30 -15.54
N PRO A 10 -29.85 0.47 -16.32
CA PRO A 10 -28.46 0.74 -15.97
C PRO A 10 -28.32 1.86 -14.93
N ALA A 11 -27.50 1.60 -13.90
CA ALA A 11 -27.09 2.53 -12.84
C ALA A 11 -26.29 3.76 -13.34
N ALA A 12 -25.89 3.80 -14.61
CA ALA A 12 -25.09 4.87 -15.20
C ALA A 12 -25.82 6.24 -15.27
N ALA A 13 -27.15 6.27 -15.24
CA ALA A 13 -27.92 7.52 -15.35
C ALA A 13 -28.04 8.30 -14.02
N ALA A 14 -27.88 7.63 -12.87
CA ALA A 14 -27.89 8.28 -11.56
C ALA A 14 -26.55 8.98 -11.27
N GLN A 15 -25.44 8.30 -11.60
CA GLN A 15 -24.08 8.82 -11.40
C GLN A 15 -23.82 10.11 -12.19
N HIS A 16 -24.41 10.25 -13.39
CA HIS A 16 -24.21 11.40 -14.27
C HIS A 16 -24.96 12.68 -13.84
N ARG A 17 -26.05 12.55 -13.07
CA ARG A 17 -26.79 13.72 -12.52
C ARG A 17 -26.09 14.32 -11.31
N ASP A 18 -25.48 13.49 -10.47
CA ASP A 18 -24.72 13.93 -9.31
C ASP A 18 -23.39 14.59 -9.73
N THR A 19 -22.74 14.10 -10.79
CA THR A 19 -21.56 14.78 -11.36
C THR A 19 -21.88 16.17 -11.91
N LEU A 20 -23.07 16.36 -12.50
CA LEU A 20 -23.46 17.64 -13.10
C LEU A 20 -23.77 18.70 -12.02
N HIS A 21 -24.37 18.30 -10.90
CA HIS A 21 -24.64 19.18 -9.76
C HIS A 21 -23.34 19.57 -9.03
N LEU A 22 -22.39 18.63 -8.90
CA LEU A 22 -21.07 18.88 -8.32
C LEU A 22 -20.18 19.76 -9.23
N LEU A 23 -20.26 19.60 -10.56
CA LEU A 23 -19.59 20.47 -11.52
C LEU A 23 -20.16 21.90 -11.55
N GLN A 24 -21.46 22.07 -11.25
CA GLN A 24 -22.06 23.40 -11.08
C GLN A 24 -21.61 24.06 -9.76
N LEU A 25 -21.44 23.28 -8.69
CA LEU A 25 -20.86 23.77 -7.44
C LEU A 25 -19.37 24.14 -7.61
N SER A 26 -18.56 23.34 -8.30
CA SER A 26 -17.15 23.67 -8.54
C SER A 26 -16.98 24.95 -9.38
N ARG A 27 -17.88 25.20 -10.35
CA ARG A 27 -17.93 26.46 -11.11
C ARG A 27 -18.37 27.66 -10.27
N LEU A 28 -19.27 27.48 -9.30
CA LEU A 28 -19.64 28.53 -8.35
C LEU A 28 -18.47 28.87 -7.41
N PHE A 29 -17.72 27.88 -6.92
CA PHE A 29 -16.55 28.10 -6.08
C PHE A 29 -15.37 28.75 -6.83
N SER A 30 -15.15 28.41 -8.10
CA SER A 30 -14.13 29.07 -8.95
C SER A 30 -14.36 30.57 -9.18
N THR A 31 -15.58 31.08 -8.93
CA THR A 31 -15.91 32.51 -9.13
C THR A 31 -16.02 33.32 -7.84
N THR A 32 -16.08 32.66 -6.67
CA THR A 32 -16.21 33.34 -5.37
C THR A 32 -15.01 33.15 -4.44
N LEU A 33 -14.19 32.12 -4.67
CA LEU A 33 -12.88 31.95 -4.08
C LEU A 33 -11.90 31.91 -5.25
N ASP A 34 -11.29 33.04 -5.57
CA ASP A 34 -10.15 33.06 -6.50
C ASP A 34 -8.93 32.47 -5.81
N LEU A 35 -9.00 31.15 -5.55
CA LEU A 35 -7.90 30.34 -5.03
C LEU A 35 -6.68 30.50 -5.93
N CYS A 36 -6.87 30.65 -7.25
CA CYS A 36 -5.78 30.94 -8.20
C CYS A 36 -5.06 32.27 -7.93
N SER A 37 -5.75 33.31 -7.47
CA SER A 37 -5.12 34.58 -7.06
C SER A 37 -4.48 34.51 -5.67
N LEU A 38 -5.03 33.72 -4.74
CA LEU A 38 -4.38 33.40 -3.46
C LEU A 38 -3.09 32.57 -3.66
N LEU A 39 -3.12 31.65 -4.62
CA LEU A 39 -2.00 30.78 -5.02
C LEU A 39 -0.83 31.52 -5.68
N ARG A 40 -1.03 32.74 -6.20
CA ARG A 40 0.05 33.55 -6.80
C ARG A 40 0.87 34.35 -5.79
N PHE A 41 0.42 34.44 -4.54
CA PHE A 41 1.06 35.26 -3.49
C PHE A 41 1.95 34.48 -2.52
N LEU A 42 1.97 33.15 -2.61
CA LEU A 42 2.79 32.31 -1.73
C LEU A 42 4.05 31.87 -2.48
N GLU A 43 5.15 32.63 -2.33
CA GLU A 43 6.47 32.18 -2.76
C GLU A 43 6.94 31.00 -1.88
N PRO A 44 7.56 29.94 -2.44
CA PRO A 44 7.95 28.74 -1.70
C PRO A 44 8.85 28.98 -0.48
N GLN A 45 9.66 30.05 -0.53
CA GLN A 45 10.61 30.45 0.49
C GLN A 45 9.98 31.01 1.78
N TYR A 46 8.66 31.26 1.81
CA TYR A 46 7.93 31.68 3.02
C TYR A 46 7.17 30.54 3.72
N LEU A 47 7.16 29.32 3.16
CA LEU A 47 6.36 28.22 3.69
C LEU A 47 7.02 27.45 4.86
N ALA A 48 8.32 27.66 5.11
CA ALA A 48 9.08 26.90 6.11
C ALA A 48 9.05 27.47 7.55
N GLU A 49 8.62 28.72 7.77
CA GLU A 49 8.82 29.42 9.06
C GLU A 49 7.56 30.09 9.64
N LEU A 50 6.34 29.75 9.17
CA LEU A 50 5.14 30.35 9.74
C LEU A 50 4.82 29.73 11.12
N GLU A 51 5.14 30.46 12.19
CA GLU A 51 4.55 30.26 13.51
C GLU A 51 3.02 30.39 13.40
N MET A 52 2.33 29.24 13.32
CA MET A 52 0.87 29.11 13.27
C MET A 52 0.12 29.84 14.40
N ASP A 53 0.80 30.19 15.50
CA ASP A 53 0.18 30.65 16.74
C ASP A 53 -0.05 32.17 16.84
N THR A 54 0.52 33.02 15.96
CA THR A 54 0.43 34.49 16.15
C THR A 54 -0.09 35.31 14.96
N LEU A 55 -0.23 34.75 13.74
CA LEU A 55 -0.56 35.57 12.56
C LEU A 55 -1.69 35.08 11.64
N ILE A 56 -2.38 33.99 11.97
CA ILE A 56 -3.41 33.42 11.07
C ILE A 56 -4.79 34.00 11.38
N ASP A 57 -5.35 34.77 10.43
CA ASP A 57 -6.71 35.29 10.51
C ASP A 57 -7.71 34.12 10.66
N PRO A 58 -8.48 34.05 11.76
CA PRO A 58 -9.47 32.99 11.96
C PRO A 58 -10.63 33.01 10.95
N GLN A 59 -10.72 34.03 10.09
CA GLN A 59 -11.72 34.18 9.02
C GLN A 59 -13.16 34.13 9.55
N LEU A 60 -13.41 34.71 10.74
CA LEU A 60 -14.71 34.66 11.45
C LEU A 60 -15.90 35.23 10.64
N LYS A 61 -15.63 36.06 9.63
CA LYS A 61 -16.64 36.68 8.76
C LYS A 61 -16.86 35.94 7.43
N SER A 62 -16.14 34.85 7.19
CA SER A 62 -16.26 34.11 5.93
C SER A 62 -17.62 33.42 5.82
N LYS A 63 -18.33 33.67 4.72
CA LYS A 63 -19.62 33.02 4.40
C LYS A 63 -19.48 31.51 4.22
N PHE A 64 -18.28 31.03 3.92
CA PHE A 64 -18.00 29.61 3.83
C PHE A 64 -18.32 28.89 5.15
N PHE A 65 -18.01 29.50 6.30
CA PHE A 65 -18.35 28.93 7.61
C PHE A 65 -19.82 29.09 8.02
N ALA A 66 -20.63 29.79 7.23
CA ALA A 66 -22.08 29.80 7.38
C ALA A 66 -22.74 28.58 6.71
N LEU A 67 -22.00 27.85 5.85
CA LEU A 67 -22.46 26.57 5.30
C LEU A 67 -22.57 25.51 6.42
N PRO A 68 -23.51 24.55 6.34
CA PRO A 68 -23.51 23.36 7.19
C PRO A 68 -22.17 22.61 7.14
N ALA A 69 -21.80 21.94 8.24
CA ALA A 69 -20.52 21.25 8.35
C ALA A 69 -20.36 20.16 7.27
N GLU A 70 -21.45 19.47 6.95
CA GLU A 70 -21.52 18.39 5.97
C GLU A 70 -21.14 18.89 4.56
N LEU A 71 -21.58 20.10 4.19
CA LEU A 71 -21.22 20.70 2.91
C LEU A 71 -19.75 21.12 2.89
N ARG A 72 -19.20 21.62 4.01
CA ARG A 72 -17.78 21.95 4.09
C ARG A 72 -16.91 20.70 3.98
N VAL A 73 -17.26 19.63 4.70
CA VAL A 73 -16.59 18.32 4.60
C VAL A 73 -16.66 17.78 3.17
N ALA A 74 -17.81 17.85 2.50
CA ALA A 74 -17.92 17.44 1.10
C ALA A 74 -17.01 18.26 0.16
N ILE A 75 -16.83 19.55 0.43
CA ILE A 75 -15.92 20.41 -0.34
C ILE A 75 -14.46 20.04 -0.07
N TYR A 76 -14.09 19.80 1.18
CA TYR A 76 -12.74 19.36 1.53
C TYR A 76 -12.42 18.00 0.94
N ALA A 77 -13.33 17.03 1.07
CA ALA A 77 -13.18 15.67 0.55
C ALA A 77 -12.95 15.64 -0.97
N TYR A 78 -13.52 16.60 -1.72
CA TYR A 78 -13.25 16.74 -3.16
C TYR A 78 -11.77 17.07 -3.47
N SER A 79 -11.06 17.69 -2.52
CA SER A 79 -9.68 18.15 -2.68
C SER A 79 -8.66 17.20 -2.02
N VAL A 80 -9.13 16.33 -1.14
CA VAL A 80 -8.31 15.35 -0.41
C VAL A 80 -8.19 14.09 -1.25
N PRO A 81 -6.98 13.57 -1.51
CA PRO A 81 -6.82 12.29 -2.18
C PRO A 81 -7.35 11.13 -1.33
N ASP A 82 -7.98 10.15 -1.95
CA ASP A 82 -8.47 8.93 -1.26
C ASP A 82 -7.35 8.14 -0.57
N GLN A 83 -6.11 8.27 -1.08
CA GLN A 83 -4.95 7.52 -0.60
C GLN A 83 -3.71 8.41 -0.52
N LEU A 84 -3.06 8.42 0.64
CA LEU A 84 -1.85 9.18 0.92
C LEU A 84 -0.76 8.27 1.48
N HIS A 85 0.46 8.37 0.95
CA HIS A 85 1.66 7.83 1.56
C HIS A 85 2.17 8.78 2.63
N ILE A 86 2.53 8.21 3.77
CA ILE A 86 3.39 8.84 4.77
C ILE A 86 4.77 8.25 4.58
N PHE A 87 5.79 9.09 4.49
CA PHE A 87 7.18 8.65 4.42
C PHE A 87 8.11 9.65 5.11
N LEU A 88 9.19 9.14 5.68
CA LEU A 88 10.24 9.90 6.33
C LEU A 88 11.31 10.26 5.30
N ARG A 89 11.64 11.54 5.20
CA ARG A 89 12.75 12.02 4.37
C ARG A 89 14.07 11.99 5.14
N GLU A 90 15.18 12.08 4.41
CA GLU A 90 16.53 12.15 4.99
C GLU A 90 16.73 13.34 5.94
N ASP A 91 15.91 14.40 5.78
CA ASP A 91 15.88 15.57 6.65
C ASP A 91 15.22 15.29 8.02
N GLY A 92 14.73 14.06 8.26
CA GLY A 92 14.08 13.64 9.50
C GLY A 92 12.62 14.07 9.59
N PHE A 93 12.03 14.63 8.53
CA PHE A 93 10.65 15.08 8.54
C PHE A 93 9.74 14.16 7.72
N PHE A 94 8.53 13.94 8.24
CA PHE A 94 7.50 13.24 7.50
C PHE A 94 6.95 14.10 6.36
N ARG A 95 6.56 13.42 5.27
CA ARG A 95 5.92 14.00 4.09
C ARG A 95 4.70 13.20 3.70
N PHE A 96 3.82 13.87 2.97
CA PHE A 96 2.66 13.25 2.32
C PHE A 96 2.85 13.20 0.82
N LEU A 97 2.54 12.05 0.23
CA LEU A 97 2.50 11.89 -1.22
C LEU A 97 1.20 11.20 -1.62
N ARG A 98 0.48 11.74 -2.61
CA ARG A 98 -0.67 11.06 -3.19
C ARG A 98 -0.26 9.70 -3.76
N CYS A 99 -1.02 8.65 -3.45
CA CYS A 99 -0.81 7.34 -4.05
C CYS A 99 -1.03 7.40 -5.57
N MET A 100 -0.08 6.83 -6.32
CA MET A 100 -0.09 6.71 -7.78
C MET A 100 -0.18 5.26 -8.24
N GLN A 101 -0.48 4.34 -7.32
CA GLN A 101 -0.73 2.94 -7.65
C GLN A 101 -1.88 2.84 -8.66
N ARG A 102 -1.70 1.98 -9.66
CA ARG A 102 -2.71 1.60 -10.64
C ARG A 102 -3.11 0.15 -10.37
N GLY A 103 -4.30 -0.25 -10.82
CA GLY A 103 -4.86 -1.58 -10.53
C GLY A 103 -4.16 -2.78 -11.17
N LYS A 104 -2.96 -2.62 -11.75
CA LYS A 104 -2.12 -3.72 -12.29
C LYS A 104 -0.68 -3.63 -11.78
N ASP A 105 -0.43 -2.90 -10.71
CA ASP A 105 0.93 -2.74 -10.18
C ASP A 105 1.35 -3.89 -9.26
N ASP A 106 0.37 -4.63 -8.77
CA ASP A 106 0.47 -5.87 -8.00
C ASP A 106 0.44 -7.13 -8.86
N ASP A 107 0.46 -6.98 -10.19
CA ASP A 107 0.50 -8.09 -11.14
C ASP A 107 1.78 -8.94 -10.93
N PRO A 108 1.65 -10.26 -10.68
CA PRO A 108 2.78 -11.17 -10.50
C PRO A 108 3.79 -11.16 -11.65
N ASP A 109 3.33 -10.95 -12.88
CA ASP A 109 4.16 -10.91 -14.08
C ASP A 109 4.76 -9.53 -14.33
N CYS A 110 4.38 -8.53 -13.52
CA CYS A 110 4.98 -7.20 -13.44
C CYS A 110 5.06 -6.45 -14.79
N GLU A 111 4.11 -6.70 -15.69
CA GLU A 111 4.09 -6.07 -17.02
C GLU A 111 4.13 -4.54 -16.93
N SER A 112 3.43 -3.98 -15.94
CA SER A 112 3.30 -2.55 -15.71
C SER A 112 4.58 -1.86 -15.24
N GLN A 113 5.61 -2.63 -14.85
CA GLN A 113 6.90 -2.12 -14.38
C GLN A 113 7.90 -1.89 -15.52
N ARG A 114 7.60 -2.37 -16.73
CA ARG A 114 8.47 -2.20 -17.90
C ARG A 114 8.60 -0.73 -18.28
N SER A 115 9.75 -0.34 -18.83
CA SER A 115 10.02 1.05 -19.22
C SER A 115 9.21 1.52 -20.43
N ASN A 116 8.82 0.59 -21.31
CA ASN A 116 8.17 0.90 -22.57
C ASN A 116 7.05 -0.10 -22.89
N ASP A 117 5.80 0.35 -22.73
CA ASP A 117 4.59 -0.41 -23.07
C ASP A 117 4.55 -0.85 -24.54
N LYS A 118 5.36 -0.24 -25.42
CA LYS A 118 5.40 -0.58 -26.86
C LYS A 118 6.39 -1.69 -27.20
N GLU A 119 7.26 -2.09 -26.27
CA GLU A 119 8.31 -3.08 -26.49
C GLU A 119 8.17 -4.31 -25.57
N ILE A 120 6.92 -4.72 -25.30
CA ILE A 120 6.58 -5.91 -24.50
C ILE A 120 7.29 -7.18 -25.01
N TRP A 121 7.64 -7.23 -26.30
CA TRP A 121 8.32 -8.37 -26.92
C TRP A 121 9.84 -8.42 -26.69
N LYS A 122 10.46 -7.38 -26.11
CA LYS A 122 11.89 -7.43 -25.78
C LYS A 122 12.10 -8.15 -24.45
N ASP A 123 13.19 -8.91 -24.39
CA ASP A 123 13.62 -9.62 -23.18
C ASP A 123 13.76 -8.64 -22.00
N PRO A 124 12.94 -8.81 -20.93
CA PRO A 124 13.00 -7.97 -19.73
C PRO A 124 14.38 -7.96 -19.09
N SER A 125 15.20 -8.99 -19.31
CA SER A 125 16.56 -9.11 -18.74
C SER A 125 17.47 -7.93 -19.06
N SER A 126 17.16 -7.20 -20.14
CA SER A 126 17.94 -6.06 -20.64
C SER A 126 17.41 -4.67 -20.25
N ASP A 127 16.29 -4.58 -19.52
CA ASP A 127 15.69 -3.32 -19.09
C ASP A 127 16.13 -2.94 -17.67
N PRO A 128 17.14 -2.07 -17.50
CA PRO A 128 17.63 -1.67 -16.18
C PRO A 128 16.62 -0.81 -15.40
N VAL A 129 15.65 -0.18 -16.07
CA VAL A 129 14.57 0.56 -15.39
C VAL A 129 13.57 -0.43 -14.81
N CYS A 130 13.18 -1.45 -15.58
CA CYS A 130 12.36 -2.56 -15.07
C CYS A 130 13.04 -3.23 -13.86
N GLY A 131 14.31 -3.60 -13.99
CA GLY A 131 15.08 -4.19 -12.89
C GLY A 131 15.12 -3.32 -11.64
N ARG A 132 15.20 -1.99 -11.78
CA ARG A 132 15.15 -1.06 -10.64
C ARG A 132 13.78 -1.05 -9.96
N ARG A 133 12.70 -0.99 -10.73
CA ARG A 133 11.30 -0.99 -10.22
C ARG A 133 10.97 -2.30 -9.51
N LEU A 134 11.43 -3.42 -10.06
CA LEU A 134 11.28 -4.74 -9.46
C LEU A 134 12.02 -4.89 -8.12
N ARG A 135 12.96 -3.99 -7.80
CA ARG A 135 13.67 -3.92 -6.51
C ARG A 135 13.06 -2.92 -5.54
N SER A 136 11.95 -2.29 -5.90
CA SER A 136 11.28 -1.31 -5.05
C SER A 136 10.99 -1.89 -3.67
N SER A 137 11.40 -1.17 -2.62
CA SER A 137 11.08 -1.53 -1.24
C SER A 137 9.60 -1.31 -0.90
N TRP A 138 8.91 -0.51 -1.72
CA TRP A 138 7.48 -0.20 -1.60
C TRP A 138 6.58 -1.19 -2.34
N GLY A 139 7.15 -2.22 -2.97
CA GLY A 139 6.41 -3.30 -3.63
C GLY A 139 5.45 -2.79 -4.71
N PRO A 140 4.13 -3.03 -4.59
CA PRO A 140 3.15 -2.57 -5.58
C PRO A 140 3.03 -1.04 -5.68
N HIS A 141 3.63 -0.29 -4.74
CA HIS A 141 3.67 1.18 -4.76
C HIS A 141 4.97 1.75 -5.34
N TRP A 142 5.70 1.00 -6.16
CA TRP A 142 6.98 1.42 -6.75
C TRP A 142 6.94 2.77 -7.46
N ARG A 143 5.82 3.17 -8.07
CA ARG A 143 5.67 4.52 -8.69
C ARG A 143 5.73 5.62 -7.65
N CYS A 144 5.16 5.38 -6.48
CA CYS A 144 5.18 6.31 -5.38
C CYS A 144 6.61 6.45 -4.83
N GLU A 145 7.36 5.34 -4.74
CA GLU A 145 8.77 5.37 -4.35
C GLU A 145 9.63 6.13 -5.37
N GLU A 146 9.53 5.81 -6.67
CA GLU A 146 10.26 6.52 -7.74
C GLU A 146 10.02 8.03 -7.66
N TYR A 147 8.78 8.42 -7.42
CA TYR A 147 8.41 9.82 -7.30
C TYR A 147 8.92 10.44 -6.00
N ALA A 148 8.77 9.78 -4.86
CA ALA A 148 9.28 10.25 -3.57
C ALA A 148 10.80 10.48 -3.61
N MET A 149 11.54 9.63 -4.33
CA MET A 149 12.98 9.77 -4.56
C MET A 149 13.33 10.93 -5.51
N GLN A 150 12.48 11.20 -6.51
CA GLN A 150 12.68 12.29 -7.48
C GLN A 150 12.16 13.64 -7.00
N MET A 151 11.34 13.67 -5.94
CA MET A 151 10.79 14.90 -5.38
C MET A 151 11.91 15.83 -4.91
N GLN A 152 12.17 16.85 -5.73
CA GLN A 152 12.85 18.06 -5.34
C GLN A 152 11.85 18.99 -4.61
N GLU A 153 12.36 19.91 -3.79
CA GLU A 153 11.52 20.86 -3.03
C GLU A 153 10.51 21.62 -3.92
N ALA A 154 10.88 21.94 -5.15
CA ALA A 154 10.01 22.64 -6.10
C ALA A 154 8.84 21.78 -6.63
N ASP A 155 9.01 20.46 -6.74
CA ASP A 155 7.97 19.53 -7.20
C ASP A 155 7.00 19.16 -6.09
N GLU A 156 7.47 19.15 -4.84
CA GLU A 156 6.65 19.03 -3.63
C GLU A 156 5.56 20.10 -3.59
N ALA A 157 5.95 21.36 -3.83
CA ALA A 157 5.02 22.48 -3.90
C ALA A 157 3.94 22.31 -4.98
N ARG A 158 4.15 21.50 -6.03
CA ARG A 158 3.19 21.28 -7.14
C ARG A 158 2.23 20.12 -6.92
N HIS A 159 2.59 19.13 -6.11
CA HIS A 159 1.74 17.95 -5.88
C HIS A 159 1.06 18.00 -4.52
N ALA A 160 1.71 18.58 -3.52
CA ALA A 160 1.10 18.87 -2.24
C ALA A 160 0.19 20.11 -2.32
N THR A 161 0.18 20.87 -3.43
CA THR A 161 -0.35 22.23 -3.49
C THR A 161 -1.77 22.34 -3.02
N THR A 162 -2.68 21.46 -3.43
CA THR A 162 -4.10 21.65 -3.08
C THR A 162 -4.34 21.42 -1.59
N MET A 163 -3.82 20.32 -1.04
CA MET A 163 -3.99 19.98 0.39
C MET A 163 -3.20 20.95 1.29
N VAL A 164 -1.95 21.23 0.95
CA VAL A 164 -1.10 22.17 1.70
C VAL A 164 -1.68 23.59 1.64
N THR A 165 -2.21 24.02 0.50
CA THR A 165 -2.87 25.33 0.41
C THR A 165 -4.08 25.40 1.34
N LEU A 166 -4.87 24.33 1.47
CA LEU A 166 -6.00 24.31 2.41
C LEU A 166 -5.54 24.50 3.86
N PHE A 167 -4.43 23.88 4.27
CA PHE A 167 -3.85 24.08 5.60
C PHE A 167 -3.42 25.52 5.88
N HIS A 168 -3.06 26.27 4.84
CA HIS A 168 -2.61 27.67 4.98
C HIS A 168 -3.74 28.71 4.90
N VAL A 169 -5.00 28.34 4.63
CA VAL A 169 -6.09 29.33 4.49
C VAL A 169 -6.39 30.02 5.82
N CYS A 170 -6.74 29.24 6.85
CA CYS A 170 -6.92 29.72 8.21
C CYS A 170 -6.88 28.56 9.22
N LYS A 171 -6.68 28.88 10.50
CA LYS A 171 -6.61 27.90 11.59
C LYS A 171 -7.86 27.01 11.68
N ARG A 172 -9.03 27.55 11.32
CA ARG A 172 -10.28 26.78 11.32
C ARG A 172 -10.34 25.77 10.18
N ILE A 173 -10.02 26.18 8.94
CA ILE A 173 -9.96 25.26 7.80
C ILE A 173 -8.87 24.22 8.04
N PHE A 174 -7.73 24.60 8.61
CA PHE A 174 -6.67 23.67 8.98
C PHE A 174 -7.21 22.48 9.80
N PHE A 175 -7.93 22.74 10.90
CA PHE A 175 -8.47 21.68 11.72
C PHE A 175 -9.56 20.88 11.02
N GLU A 176 -10.52 21.53 10.36
CA GLU A 176 -11.61 20.82 9.67
C GLU A 176 -11.06 19.94 8.52
N VAL A 177 -10.00 20.38 7.83
CA VAL A 177 -9.35 19.63 6.75
C VAL A 177 -8.49 18.50 7.31
N ALA A 178 -7.72 18.72 8.37
CA ALA A 178 -6.93 17.67 9.01
C ALA A 178 -7.82 16.54 9.54
N GLU A 179 -8.95 16.88 10.16
CA GLU A 179 -9.97 15.93 10.60
C GLU A 179 -10.59 15.18 9.41
N THR A 180 -10.98 15.91 8.35
CA THR A 180 -11.52 15.28 7.12
C THR A 180 -10.52 14.30 6.51
N ILE A 181 -9.24 14.68 6.43
CA ILE A 181 -8.17 13.84 5.90
C ILE A 181 -8.02 12.56 6.71
N ALA A 182 -7.99 12.65 8.04
CA ALA A 182 -7.91 11.48 8.91
C ALA A 182 -9.13 10.55 8.81
N ASP A 183 -10.31 11.11 8.51
CA ASP A 183 -11.57 10.40 8.37
C ASP A 183 -11.72 9.64 7.04
N VAL A 184 -11.40 10.29 5.92
CA VAL A 184 -11.74 9.77 4.58
C VAL A 184 -10.59 9.14 3.81
N THR A 185 -9.35 9.29 4.29
CA THR A 185 -8.15 8.89 3.54
C THR A 185 -7.57 7.59 4.07
N THR A 186 -7.17 6.69 3.17
CA THR A 186 -6.31 5.55 3.49
C THR A 186 -4.85 5.99 3.52
N PHE A 187 -4.17 5.77 4.65
CA PHE A 187 -2.75 6.11 4.78
C PHE A 187 -1.88 4.90 4.51
N HIS A 188 -0.84 5.09 3.71
CA HIS A 188 0.12 4.06 3.34
C HIS A 188 1.47 4.33 4.00
N VAL A 189 2.05 3.29 4.62
CA VAL A 189 3.42 3.29 5.11
C VAL A 189 4.15 2.13 4.44
N ASN A 190 5.25 2.44 3.73
CA ASN A 190 5.88 1.48 2.82
C ASN A 190 7.33 1.14 3.18
N ASP A 191 7.86 1.74 4.25
CA ASP A 191 9.19 1.46 4.73
C ASP A 191 9.21 1.39 6.26
N LEU A 192 10.20 0.67 6.78
CA LEU A 192 10.28 0.32 8.19
C LEU A 192 10.67 1.52 9.05
N ASP A 193 11.49 2.43 8.54
CA ASP A 193 11.95 3.59 9.31
C ASP A 193 10.84 4.60 9.52
N THR A 194 10.04 4.88 8.48
CA THR A 194 8.80 5.65 8.59
C THR A 194 7.90 5.04 9.64
N LEU A 195 7.63 3.74 9.59
CA LEU A 195 6.75 3.07 10.56
C LEU A 195 7.28 3.23 12.00
N ARG A 196 8.57 3.03 12.23
CA ARG A 196 9.21 3.14 13.56
C ARG A 196 9.16 4.56 14.12
N ASN A 197 9.33 5.56 13.27
CA ASN A 197 9.26 6.95 13.70
C ASN A 197 7.79 7.38 13.91
N LEU A 198 6.87 6.87 13.07
CA LEU A 198 5.45 7.24 13.13
C LEU A 198 4.82 6.83 14.46
N VAL A 199 5.16 5.63 14.93
CA VAL A 199 4.68 5.08 16.21
C VAL A 199 5.35 5.72 17.43
N SER A 200 6.51 6.36 17.25
CA SER A 200 7.25 7.04 18.31
C SER A 200 6.87 8.52 18.47
N LEU A 201 6.24 9.11 17.44
CA LEU A 201 5.92 10.53 17.36
C LEU A 201 5.13 11.12 18.56
N PRO A 202 4.16 10.42 19.19
CA PRO A 202 3.39 10.98 20.31
C PRO A 202 4.25 11.37 21.52
N SER A 203 5.45 10.80 21.66
CA SER A 203 6.34 11.05 22.81
C SER A 203 7.29 12.23 22.60
N GLU A 204 7.55 12.66 21.36
CA GLU A 204 8.65 13.59 21.02
C GLU A 204 8.19 14.98 20.58
N LEU A 205 6.88 15.17 20.38
CA LEU A 205 6.22 16.42 19.96
C LEU A 205 6.46 17.63 20.88
N GLU A 206 7.12 17.45 22.03
CA GLU A 206 7.42 18.53 22.98
C GLU A 206 8.64 19.39 22.59
N SER A 207 9.51 18.94 21.67
CA SER A 207 10.86 19.52 21.52
C SER A 207 11.16 20.32 20.24
N GLY A 208 10.29 20.32 19.21
CA GLY A 208 10.51 21.12 18.01
C GLY A 208 9.32 21.14 17.05
N ARG A 209 8.79 22.33 16.76
CA ARG A 209 7.53 22.53 16.00
C ARG A 209 7.80 22.87 14.53
N SER A 210 7.99 21.86 13.68
CA SER A 210 7.73 22.02 12.25
C SER A 210 6.21 22.02 11.97
N SER A 211 5.77 22.73 10.94
CA SER A 211 4.36 22.76 10.51
C SER A 211 3.83 21.36 10.14
N THR A 212 4.67 20.50 9.57
CA THR A 212 4.35 19.11 9.28
C THR A 212 4.13 18.31 10.57
N SER A 213 4.98 18.50 11.58
CA SER A 213 4.86 17.86 12.89
C SER A 213 3.50 18.16 13.56
N ILE A 214 3.04 19.41 13.47
CA ILE A 214 1.71 19.81 13.96
C ILE A 214 0.62 19.01 13.23
N LEU A 215 0.67 18.97 11.90
CA LEU A 215 -0.32 18.25 11.09
C LEU A 215 -0.37 16.75 11.43
N PHE A 216 0.78 16.09 11.57
CA PHE A 216 0.84 14.68 11.99
C PHE A 216 0.29 14.49 13.42
N GLY A 217 0.53 15.44 14.32
CA GLY A 217 -0.08 15.44 15.65
C GLY A 217 -1.61 15.46 15.63
N PHE A 218 -2.24 16.02 14.59
CA PHE A 218 -3.70 16.00 14.41
C PHE A 218 -4.19 14.78 13.64
N ILE A 219 -3.49 14.37 12.58
CA ILE A 219 -3.94 13.27 11.73
C ILE A 219 -3.78 11.92 12.45
N LEU A 220 -2.59 11.63 13.01
CA LEU A 220 -2.26 10.29 13.50
C LEU A 220 -3.21 9.75 14.58
N PRO A 221 -3.60 10.54 15.61
CA PRO A 221 -4.53 10.05 16.62
C PRO A 221 -5.96 9.79 16.11
N ASN A 222 -6.30 10.35 14.95
CA ASN A 222 -7.64 10.27 14.34
C ASN A 222 -7.67 9.37 13.09
N LEU A 223 -6.57 8.68 12.78
CA LEU A 223 -6.51 7.76 11.65
C LEU A 223 -7.56 6.66 11.77
N LYS A 224 -8.35 6.47 10.72
CA LYS A 224 -9.33 5.39 10.64
C LYS A 224 -8.84 4.18 9.86
N GLU A 225 -7.96 4.40 8.89
CA GLU A 225 -7.43 3.34 8.02
C GLU A 225 -5.93 3.51 7.78
N LEU A 226 -5.19 2.43 8.01
CA LEU A 226 -3.74 2.35 7.80
C LEU A 226 -3.40 1.10 7.00
N ASN A 227 -2.66 1.29 5.91
CA ASN A 227 -2.11 0.26 5.06
C ASN A 227 -0.60 0.25 5.21
N ILE A 228 -0.05 -0.91 5.53
CA ILE A 228 1.39 -1.12 5.69
C ILE A 228 1.83 -2.10 4.61
N SER A 229 2.71 -1.69 3.70
CA SER A 229 3.24 -2.58 2.66
C SER A 229 4.74 -2.62 2.73
N LEU A 230 5.30 -3.71 3.25
CA LEU A 230 6.75 -3.85 3.46
C LEU A 230 7.31 -4.95 2.57
N ARG A 231 8.24 -4.57 1.68
CA ARG A 231 9.13 -5.52 1.02
C ARG A 231 10.52 -5.41 1.62
N LEU A 232 10.85 -6.33 2.51
CA LEU A 232 12.08 -6.28 3.31
C LEU A 232 13.13 -7.25 2.79
N ASP A 233 14.37 -7.09 3.22
CA ASP A 233 15.37 -8.12 2.98
C ASP A 233 15.04 -9.40 3.73
N LEU A 234 15.29 -10.55 3.09
CA LEU A 234 15.01 -11.86 3.67
C LEU A 234 15.70 -12.05 5.03
N ASP A 235 16.89 -11.48 5.21
CA ASP A 235 17.63 -11.55 6.47
C ASP A 235 16.93 -10.80 7.61
N THR A 236 16.10 -9.80 7.30
CA THR A 236 15.25 -9.13 8.31
C THR A 236 14.22 -10.09 8.87
N TYR A 237 13.63 -10.94 8.03
CA TYR A 237 12.69 -11.98 8.47
C TYR A 237 13.40 -13.11 9.23
N LYS A 238 14.58 -13.54 8.77
CA LYS A 238 15.37 -14.57 9.47
C LYS A 238 15.87 -14.10 10.84
N ALA A 239 16.21 -12.82 10.98
CA ALA A 239 16.58 -12.25 12.28
C ALA A 239 15.43 -12.37 13.29
N PHE A 240 14.18 -12.29 12.83
CA PHE A 240 13.01 -12.45 13.67
C PHE A 240 12.90 -13.86 14.25
N ASP A 241 13.21 -14.91 13.47
CA ASP A 241 13.20 -16.31 13.92
C ASP A 241 14.13 -16.59 15.10
N ASN A 242 15.28 -15.91 15.15
CA ASN A 242 16.32 -16.18 16.13
C ASN A 242 16.13 -15.47 17.48
N THR A 243 15.16 -14.54 17.58
CA THR A 243 14.94 -13.74 18.81
C THR A 243 14.41 -14.54 20.01
N GLY A 244 13.87 -15.74 19.80
CA GLY A 244 13.38 -16.59 20.88
C GLY A 244 14.47 -17.21 21.76
N ASP A 245 15.67 -17.41 21.21
CA ASP A 245 16.68 -18.29 21.83
C ASP A 245 17.94 -17.56 22.30
N SER A 246 18.12 -16.30 21.94
CA SER A 246 19.32 -15.53 22.28
C SER A 246 18.92 -14.12 22.71
N GLY A 247 19.24 -13.74 23.95
CA GLY A 247 18.93 -12.42 24.53
C GLY A 247 19.67 -11.23 23.91
N GLY A 248 19.85 -11.21 22.59
CA GLY A 248 20.61 -10.22 21.85
C GLY A 248 19.78 -9.57 20.74
N SER A 249 19.58 -8.26 20.88
CA SER A 249 19.03 -7.30 19.90
C SER A 249 17.65 -7.61 19.34
N GLU A 250 16.65 -6.87 19.81
CA GLU A 250 15.33 -6.83 19.20
C GLU A 250 15.45 -6.45 17.71
N SER A 251 14.79 -7.21 16.82
CA SER A 251 14.80 -6.90 15.39
C SER A 251 14.11 -5.56 15.15
N SER A 252 14.58 -4.80 14.15
CA SER A 252 13.96 -3.54 13.75
C SER A 252 12.46 -3.70 13.49
N LEU A 253 12.07 -4.81 12.87
CA LEU A 253 10.69 -5.19 12.61
C LEU A 253 9.87 -5.44 13.89
N SER A 254 10.42 -6.17 14.87
CA SER A 254 9.77 -6.36 16.17
C SER A 254 9.49 -5.04 16.88
N SER A 255 10.46 -4.12 16.87
CA SER A 255 10.28 -2.81 17.50
C SER A 255 9.18 -1.99 16.81
N ALA A 256 9.11 -2.06 15.48
CA ALA A 256 8.07 -1.37 14.71
C ALA A 256 6.67 -1.93 14.98
N TRP A 257 6.54 -3.25 15.01
CA TRP A 257 5.28 -3.93 15.36
C TRP A 257 4.86 -3.63 16.79
N THR A 258 5.76 -3.73 17.75
CA THR A 258 5.46 -3.40 19.15
C THR A 258 5.02 -1.95 19.28
N GLY A 259 5.72 -1.02 18.63
CA GLY A 259 5.34 0.39 18.58
C GLY A 259 3.95 0.60 17.99
N LEU A 260 3.62 -0.07 16.88
CA LEU A 260 2.31 0.01 16.24
C LEU A 260 1.18 -0.49 17.16
N LEU A 261 1.40 -1.62 17.85
CA LEU A 261 0.43 -2.17 18.80
C LEU A 261 0.20 -1.23 19.99
N LEU A 262 1.25 -0.58 20.48
CA LEU A 262 1.14 0.42 21.53
C LEU A 262 0.41 1.68 21.04
N ALA A 263 0.77 2.19 19.86
CA ALA A 263 0.11 3.33 19.24
C ALA A 263 -1.38 3.06 19.00
N ASN A 264 -1.76 1.85 18.59
CA ASN A 264 -3.16 1.47 18.40
C ASN A 264 -3.96 1.52 19.71
N LYS A 265 -3.37 1.14 20.85
CA LYS A 265 -4.06 1.28 22.16
C LYS A 265 -4.39 2.73 22.50
N HIS A 266 -3.65 3.68 21.95
CA HIS A 266 -3.87 5.12 22.12
C HIS A 266 -4.74 5.71 21.01
N SER A 267 -4.69 5.16 19.79
CA SER A 267 -5.54 5.56 18.66
C SER A 267 -6.90 4.90 18.75
N SER A 268 -7.81 5.53 19.50
CA SER A 268 -9.20 5.05 19.64
C SER A 268 -10.01 5.02 18.34
N GLN A 269 -9.47 5.54 17.24
CA GLN A 269 -10.18 5.73 15.98
C GLN A 269 -9.77 4.78 14.86
N LEU A 270 -8.65 4.06 14.97
CA LEU A 270 -8.27 3.10 13.93
C LEU A 270 -9.34 2.01 13.85
N ARG A 271 -9.84 1.78 12.63
CA ARG A 271 -10.88 0.80 12.33
C ARG A 271 -10.43 -0.26 11.35
N ARG A 272 -9.48 0.07 10.47
CA ARG A 272 -8.95 -0.86 9.47
C ARG A 272 -7.43 -0.79 9.45
N LEU A 273 -6.81 -1.96 9.55
CA LEU A 273 -5.37 -2.15 9.42
C LEU A 273 -5.12 -3.23 8.35
N TRP A 274 -4.53 -2.83 7.23
CA TRP A 274 -4.12 -3.76 6.18
C TRP A 274 -2.60 -3.90 6.18
N ILE A 275 -2.11 -5.14 6.15
CA ILE A 275 -0.68 -5.44 6.21
C ILE A 275 -0.31 -6.33 5.04
N TRP A 276 0.58 -5.86 4.17
CA TRP A 276 1.16 -6.59 3.06
C TRP A 276 2.64 -6.80 3.31
N LEU A 277 3.09 -8.06 3.24
CA LEU A 277 4.47 -8.44 3.51
C LEU A 277 5.05 -9.22 2.35
N ASP A 278 6.30 -8.94 1.99
CA ASP A 278 7.08 -9.67 1.00
C ASP A 278 8.59 -9.51 1.29
N HIS A 279 9.43 -10.24 0.58
CA HIS A 279 10.87 -10.03 0.62
C HIS A 279 11.50 -9.82 -0.76
N THR A 280 12.70 -9.24 -0.75
CA THR A 280 13.48 -8.91 -1.95
C THR A 280 14.07 -10.15 -2.62
N ASP A 281 14.41 -11.19 -1.84
CA ASP A 281 15.07 -12.40 -2.35
C ASP A 281 14.20 -13.20 -3.34
N PRO A 282 14.74 -13.71 -4.46
CA PRO A 282 13.98 -14.51 -5.43
C PRO A 282 13.49 -15.89 -4.95
N CYS A 283 13.97 -16.44 -3.84
CA CYS A 283 13.48 -17.73 -3.31
C CYS A 283 12.02 -17.64 -2.82
N SER A 284 11.33 -18.78 -2.71
CA SER A 284 9.92 -18.79 -2.31
C SER A 284 9.66 -18.17 -0.95
N TRP A 285 8.52 -17.49 -0.79
CA TRP A 285 8.06 -16.96 0.50
C TRP A 285 8.01 -18.00 1.63
N SER A 286 7.87 -19.29 1.30
CA SER A 286 7.83 -20.41 2.24
C SER A 286 9.10 -20.58 3.09
N VAL A 287 10.16 -19.81 2.83
CA VAL A 287 11.32 -19.74 3.72
C VAL A 287 11.06 -18.92 4.98
N VAL A 288 10.05 -18.04 4.97
CA VAL A 288 9.69 -17.11 6.05
C VAL A 288 8.78 -17.78 7.09
N ASN A 289 9.13 -17.65 8.36
CA ASN A 289 8.26 -18.09 9.46
C ASN A 289 7.17 -17.05 9.75
N GLU A 290 6.06 -17.17 9.03
CA GLU A 290 4.88 -16.31 9.19
C GLU A 290 4.39 -16.26 10.63
N ARG A 291 4.45 -17.38 11.35
CA ARG A 291 3.98 -17.47 12.73
C ARG A 291 4.80 -16.62 13.67
N ALA A 292 6.12 -16.60 13.50
CA ALA A 292 6.97 -15.71 14.27
C ALA A 292 6.65 -14.24 13.92
N VAL A 293 6.71 -13.89 12.63
CA VAL A 293 6.51 -12.51 12.13
C VAL A 293 5.16 -11.92 12.55
N LEU A 294 4.09 -12.73 12.53
CA LEU A 294 2.74 -12.28 12.84
C LEU A 294 2.32 -12.50 14.30
N SER A 295 3.15 -13.15 15.11
CA SER A 295 2.85 -13.37 16.53
C SER A 295 2.51 -12.09 17.30
N PRO A 296 3.13 -10.91 17.05
CA PRO A 296 2.77 -9.69 17.78
C PRO A 296 1.30 -9.27 17.55
N PHE A 297 0.76 -9.54 16.37
CA PHE A 297 -0.60 -9.16 16.00
C PHE A 297 -1.68 -10.05 16.61
N ALA A 298 -1.32 -11.20 17.20
CA ALA A 298 -2.29 -12.07 17.88
C ALA A 298 -3.07 -11.33 18.98
N ALA A 299 -2.48 -10.30 19.59
CA ALA A 299 -3.16 -9.47 20.58
C ALA A 299 -4.29 -8.60 19.98
N LEU A 300 -4.17 -8.17 18.72
CA LEU A 300 -5.18 -7.34 18.05
C LEU A 300 -6.44 -8.12 17.71
N ALA A 301 -6.36 -9.43 17.61
CA ALA A 301 -7.50 -10.27 17.24
C ALA A 301 -8.65 -10.20 18.26
N ASN A 302 -8.40 -9.71 19.47
CA ASN A 302 -9.43 -9.50 20.49
C ASN A 302 -10.09 -8.11 20.43
N ASP A 303 -9.59 -7.20 19.60
CA ASP A 303 -10.18 -5.88 19.43
C ASP A 303 -11.33 -5.92 18.41
N LEU A 304 -12.56 -5.89 18.92
CA LEU A 304 -13.77 -5.96 18.09
C LEU A 304 -13.99 -4.71 17.23
N ASN A 305 -13.27 -3.61 17.48
CA ASN A 305 -13.41 -2.36 16.72
C ASN A 305 -12.37 -2.19 15.63
N LEU A 306 -11.39 -3.11 15.53
CA LEU A 306 -10.31 -3.07 14.56
C LEU A 306 -10.40 -4.27 13.62
N GLU A 307 -10.68 -4.01 12.35
CA GLU A 307 -10.54 -4.98 11.28
C GLU A 307 -9.07 -5.05 10.86
N VAL A 308 -8.48 -6.24 10.98
CA VAL A 308 -7.10 -6.49 10.55
C VAL A 308 -7.11 -7.51 9.42
N SER A 309 -6.50 -7.14 8.30
CA SER A 309 -6.34 -7.97 7.12
C SER A 309 -4.86 -8.07 6.77
N ILE A 310 -4.38 -9.29 6.55
CA ILE A 310 -2.99 -9.59 6.27
C ILE A 310 -2.91 -10.23 4.89
N ASP A 311 -2.09 -9.67 4.01
CA ASP A 311 -1.84 -10.16 2.67
C ASP A 311 -0.42 -10.74 2.58
N LEU A 312 -0.33 -12.06 2.37
CA LEU A 312 0.91 -12.81 2.26
C LEU A 312 0.99 -13.53 0.89
N PRO A 313 2.20 -13.78 0.37
CA PRO A 313 2.36 -14.69 -0.75
C PRO A 313 1.80 -16.07 -0.45
N LYS A 314 1.40 -16.78 -1.51
CA LYS A 314 1.05 -18.20 -1.41
C LYS A 314 2.27 -19.01 -1.00
N LEU A 315 2.00 -20.07 -0.22
CA LEU A 315 3.01 -21.01 0.22
C LEU A 315 3.19 -22.09 -0.83
N HIS A 316 4.43 -22.48 -1.02
CA HIS A 316 4.79 -23.59 -1.87
C HIS A 316 4.57 -24.91 -1.11
N PRO A 317 3.78 -25.86 -1.66
CA PRO A 317 3.36 -27.08 -0.95
C PRO A 317 4.51 -27.97 -0.45
N LYS A 318 5.65 -27.96 -1.15
CA LYS A 318 6.85 -28.71 -0.75
C LYS A 318 7.53 -28.20 0.52
N TRP A 319 7.38 -26.91 0.83
CA TRP A 319 8.14 -26.24 1.89
C TRP A 319 7.25 -25.68 3.01
N GLU A 320 5.92 -25.70 2.82
CA GLU A 320 4.99 -25.30 3.86
C GLU A 320 5.06 -26.24 5.07
N SER A 321 4.72 -25.70 6.24
CA SER A 321 4.84 -26.41 7.51
C SER A 321 3.90 -25.78 8.53
N PRO A 322 3.02 -26.54 9.19
CA PRO A 322 2.09 -25.99 10.19
C PRO A 322 2.76 -25.30 11.37
N HIS A 323 4.05 -25.59 11.64
CA HIS A 323 4.81 -24.97 12.73
C HIS A 323 5.36 -23.58 12.40
N ARG A 324 5.61 -23.29 11.12
CA ARG A 324 6.16 -22.00 10.65
C ARG A 324 5.12 -21.14 9.93
N HIS A 325 4.12 -21.78 9.35
CA HIS A 325 3.19 -21.16 8.43
C HIS A 325 1.73 -21.31 8.86
N PHE A 326 0.87 -20.42 8.37
CA PHE A 326 -0.57 -20.54 8.52
C PHE A 326 -1.17 -21.35 7.37
N THR A 327 -1.20 -22.67 7.56
CA THR A 327 -1.84 -23.66 6.66
C THR A 327 -3.18 -24.15 7.24
N GLU A 328 -3.95 -24.92 6.47
CA GLU A 328 -5.25 -25.47 6.89
C GLU A 328 -5.16 -26.36 8.14
N GLU A 329 -4.05 -27.09 8.29
CA GLU A 329 -3.79 -28.00 9.43
C GLU A 329 -3.33 -27.27 10.70
N SER A 330 -3.01 -25.98 10.57
CA SER A 330 -2.36 -25.21 11.63
C SER A 330 -3.38 -24.45 12.47
N PRO A 331 -3.11 -24.15 13.76
CA PRO A 331 -4.00 -23.34 14.57
C PRO A 331 -4.28 -21.99 13.90
N ARG A 332 -5.56 -21.66 13.69
CA ARG A 332 -5.97 -20.43 13.01
C ARG A 332 -5.53 -19.20 13.82
N LEU A 333 -4.91 -18.26 13.13
CA LEU A 333 -4.79 -16.90 13.65
C LEU A 333 -6.19 -16.27 13.58
N PRO A 334 -6.68 -15.59 14.63
CA PRO A 334 -7.98 -14.93 14.59
C PRO A 334 -7.91 -13.59 13.82
N LEU A 335 -7.15 -13.57 12.72
CA LEU A 335 -6.98 -12.46 11.79
C LEU A 335 -7.21 -13.01 10.37
N ALA A 336 -7.74 -12.19 9.48
CA ALA A 336 -7.93 -12.57 8.09
C ALA A 336 -6.57 -12.61 7.37
N ILE A 337 -6.20 -13.78 6.83
CA ILE A 337 -5.02 -13.93 5.97
C ILE A 337 -5.50 -14.17 4.54
N HIS A 338 -5.15 -13.25 3.66
CA HIS A 338 -5.32 -13.35 2.22
C HIS A 338 -4.01 -13.82 1.59
N ARG A 339 -4.14 -14.68 0.58
CA ARG A 339 -3.00 -15.29 -0.11
C ARG A 339 -2.96 -14.80 -1.55
N ARG A 340 -1.89 -14.12 -1.93
CA ARG A 340 -1.69 -13.62 -3.30
C ARG A 340 -0.59 -14.39 -4.03
N HIS A 341 -0.59 -14.29 -5.36
CA HIS A 341 0.58 -14.67 -6.14
C HIS A 341 1.71 -13.67 -5.92
N ARG A 342 2.92 -14.19 -5.85
CA ARG A 342 4.11 -13.37 -5.65
C ARG A 342 4.66 -12.90 -6.99
N GLN A 343 5.32 -11.73 -6.99
CA GLN A 343 6.15 -11.26 -8.09
C GLN A 343 7.13 -12.35 -8.55
N ARG A 344 7.18 -12.62 -9.86
CA ARG A 344 7.98 -13.72 -10.48
C ARG A 344 9.22 -13.24 -11.22
N TYR A 345 9.33 -11.94 -11.45
CA TYR A 345 10.50 -11.30 -12.03
C TYR A 345 11.23 -10.53 -10.95
N HIS A 346 12.55 -10.60 -10.89
CA HIS A 346 13.34 -9.98 -9.83
C HIS A 346 14.45 -9.15 -10.44
N GLY A 347 14.66 -7.93 -9.95
CA GLY A 347 15.84 -7.17 -10.31
C GLY A 347 17.04 -7.65 -9.49
N ILE A 348 18.06 -8.15 -10.16
CA ILE A 348 19.29 -8.67 -9.55
C ILE A 348 20.44 -7.75 -9.87
N GLU A 349 21.14 -7.32 -8.84
CA GLU A 349 22.39 -6.58 -8.99
C GLU A 349 23.54 -7.54 -9.22
N ARG A 350 24.23 -7.38 -10.34
CA ARG A 350 25.42 -8.16 -10.69
C ARG A 350 26.66 -7.59 -10.00
N SER A 351 27.75 -8.36 -10.04
CA SER A 351 29.03 -7.94 -9.47
C SER A 351 29.64 -6.69 -10.09
N ASP A 352 29.21 -6.32 -11.30
CA ASP A 352 29.61 -5.09 -11.99
C ASP A 352 28.71 -3.88 -11.66
N GLY A 353 27.73 -4.04 -10.75
CA GLY A 353 26.75 -3.03 -10.38
C GLY A 353 25.62 -2.85 -11.40
N SER A 354 25.62 -3.59 -12.51
CA SER A 354 24.49 -3.59 -13.44
C SER A 354 23.31 -4.34 -12.84
N ILE A 355 22.09 -3.87 -13.16
CA ILE A 355 20.85 -4.53 -12.74
C ILE A 355 20.30 -5.29 -13.95
N CYS A 356 20.02 -6.58 -13.76
CA CYS A 356 19.30 -7.39 -14.73
C CYS A 356 17.99 -7.92 -14.14
N VAL A 357 17.07 -8.32 -15.01
CA VAL A 357 15.84 -9.01 -14.58
C VAL A 357 16.07 -10.52 -14.66
N GLU A 358 15.83 -11.21 -13.56
CA GLU A 358 15.81 -12.68 -13.46
C GLU A 358 14.37 -13.14 -13.27
N TYR A 359 13.96 -14.17 -14.01
CA TYR A 359 12.69 -14.83 -13.79
C TYR A 359 12.87 -15.98 -12.80
N LYS A 360 12.07 -15.99 -11.74
CA LYS A 360 11.98 -17.08 -10.79
C LYS A 360 10.54 -17.22 -10.34
N ALA A 361 9.91 -18.32 -10.73
CA ALA A 361 8.55 -18.59 -10.33
C ALA A 361 8.48 -18.81 -8.81
N ASP A 362 7.37 -18.36 -8.21
CA ASP A 362 6.90 -18.83 -6.91
C ASP A 362 5.57 -19.57 -7.13
N PHE A 363 5.05 -20.22 -6.10
CA PHE A 363 3.83 -21.02 -6.21
C PHE A 363 2.60 -20.16 -6.63
N PRO A 364 1.81 -20.62 -7.62
CA PRO A 364 2.01 -21.79 -8.46
C PRO A 364 3.07 -21.56 -9.55
N GLU A 365 4.03 -22.48 -9.65
CA GLU A 365 5.07 -22.41 -10.67
C GLU A 365 4.48 -22.54 -12.09
N LEU A 366 3.40 -23.33 -12.22
CA LEU A 366 2.70 -23.58 -13.48
C LEU A 366 1.70 -22.47 -13.88
N HIS A 367 1.74 -21.28 -13.27
CA HIS A 367 0.85 -20.14 -13.58
C HIS A 367 0.70 -19.84 -15.09
N GLN A 368 1.77 -20.02 -15.88
CA GLN A 368 1.73 -19.75 -17.33
C GLN A 368 0.82 -20.71 -18.11
N LEU A 369 0.38 -21.82 -17.51
CA LEU A 369 -0.55 -22.75 -18.15
C LEU A 369 -1.97 -22.22 -18.30
N VAL A 370 -2.35 -21.22 -17.51
CA VAL A 370 -3.68 -20.58 -17.62
C VAL A 370 -3.91 -20.01 -19.02
N ASP A 371 -2.85 -19.49 -19.66
CA ASP A 371 -2.93 -18.87 -20.99
C ASP A 371 -2.44 -19.79 -22.12
N TRP A 372 -2.02 -21.02 -21.82
CA TRP A 372 -1.33 -21.88 -22.79
C TRP A 372 -2.25 -22.63 -23.75
N ASP A 373 -3.44 -23.05 -23.32
CA ASP A 373 -4.35 -23.87 -24.14
C ASP A 373 -5.76 -23.26 -24.23
N GLU A 374 -6.07 -22.63 -25.37
CA GLU A 374 -7.42 -22.14 -25.67
C GLU A 374 -8.46 -23.27 -25.74
N ALA A 375 -8.04 -24.53 -25.97
CA ALA A 375 -8.95 -25.66 -26.09
C ALA A 375 -9.41 -26.20 -24.73
N VAL A 376 -8.59 -26.07 -23.68
CA VAL A 376 -8.93 -26.46 -22.31
C VAL A 376 -8.45 -25.35 -21.36
N PRO A 377 -9.18 -24.22 -21.29
CA PRO A 377 -8.81 -23.15 -20.39
C PRO A 377 -8.88 -23.66 -18.95
N MET A 378 -7.75 -23.67 -18.25
CA MET A 378 -7.70 -23.91 -16.82
C MET A 378 -7.78 -22.59 -16.08
N THR A 379 -8.62 -22.54 -15.05
CA THR A 379 -8.62 -21.45 -14.07
C THR A 379 -7.34 -21.50 -13.23
N MET A 380 -6.97 -20.36 -12.63
CA MET A 380 -5.80 -20.29 -11.77
C MET A 380 -5.93 -21.23 -10.55
N GLU A 381 -7.14 -21.37 -10.02
CA GLU A 381 -7.46 -22.27 -8.93
C GLU A 381 -7.25 -23.75 -9.31
N GLU A 382 -7.60 -24.13 -10.55
CA GLU A 382 -7.36 -25.49 -11.07
C GLU A 382 -5.86 -25.78 -11.23
N VAL A 383 -5.08 -24.82 -11.72
CA VAL A 383 -3.62 -24.94 -11.83
C VAL A 383 -2.99 -25.13 -10.44
N GLU A 384 -3.39 -24.31 -9.46
CA GLU A 384 -2.90 -24.43 -8.09
C GLU A 384 -3.23 -25.78 -7.44
N GLU A 385 -4.46 -26.28 -7.62
CA GLU A 385 -4.86 -27.57 -7.06
C GLU A 385 -4.15 -28.73 -7.76
N ALA A 386 -3.93 -28.66 -9.07
CA ALA A 386 -3.14 -29.65 -9.80
C ALA A 386 -1.68 -29.68 -9.34
N GLU A 387 -1.07 -28.51 -9.11
CA GLU A 387 0.29 -28.39 -8.60
C GLU A 387 0.41 -28.92 -7.15
N ARG A 388 -0.53 -28.56 -6.26
CA ARG A 388 -0.64 -29.11 -4.90
C ARG A 388 -0.77 -30.63 -4.91
N ARG A 389 -1.62 -31.18 -5.78
CA ARG A 389 -1.82 -32.62 -5.90
C ARG A 389 -0.52 -33.32 -6.34
N SER A 390 0.15 -32.79 -7.36
CA SER A 390 1.43 -33.34 -7.85
C SER A 390 2.47 -33.39 -6.73
N TRP A 391 2.62 -32.29 -5.97
CA TRP A 391 3.52 -32.25 -4.82
C TRP A 391 3.15 -33.24 -3.71
N ARG A 392 1.85 -33.41 -3.40
CA ARG A 392 1.37 -34.42 -2.44
C ARG A 392 1.71 -35.85 -2.86
N ASP A 393 1.65 -36.12 -4.16
CA ASP A 393 2.00 -37.42 -4.74
C ASP A 393 3.52 -37.63 -4.86
N GLY A 394 4.32 -36.65 -4.43
CA GLY A 394 5.78 -36.70 -4.47
C GLY A 394 6.36 -36.47 -5.87
N VAL A 395 5.57 -35.88 -6.78
CA VAL A 395 5.98 -35.60 -8.15
C VAL A 395 6.21 -34.11 -8.35
N ASP A 396 7.33 -33.76 -8.97
CA ASP A 396 7.60 -32.38 -9.35
C ASP A 396 6.72 -32.00 -10.57
N PRO A 397 5.79 -31.04 -10.42
CA PRO A 397 4.87 -30.63 -11.48
C PRO A 397 5.61 -30.06 -12.69
N THR A 398 6.78 -29.45 -12.50
CA THR A 398 7.59 -28.91 -13.60
C THR A 398 8.24 -30.04 -14.40
N GLU A 399 8.69 -31.12 -13.75
CA GLU A 399 9.26 -32.28 -14.45
C GLU A 399 8.20 -32.97 -15.32
N ILE A 400 6.96 -33.11 -14.84
CA ILE A 400 5.86 -33.65 -15.64
C ILE A 400 5.65 -32.79 -16.88
N PHE A 401 5.62 -31.47 -16.71
CA PHE A 401 5.31 -30.56 -17.81
C PHE A 401 6.43 -30.54 -18.87
N TYR A 402 7.69 -30.40 -18.46
CA TYR A 402 8.82 -30.35 -19.39
C TYR A 402 9.12 -31.69 -20.06
N ASN A 403 8.99 -32.81 -19.33
CA ASN A 403 9.23 -34.15 -19.90
C ASN A 403 8.03 -34.70 -20.67
N GLY A 404 6.80 -34.27 -20.32
CA GLY A 404 5.53 -34.74 -20.88
C GLY A 404 5.16 -34.15 -22.24
N SER A 405 5.83 -33.08 -22.70
CA SER A 405 5.58 -32.47 -24.03
C SER A 405 5.86 -33.40 -25.22
N ALA A 406 6.43 -34.59 -24.99
CA ALA A 406 6.55 -35.60 -26.03
C ALA A 406 5.29 -36.47 -26.22
N THR A 407 4.40 -36.67 -25.22
CA THR A 407 3.23 -37.58 -25.38
C THR A 407 2.07 -37.44 -24.38
N CYS A 408 2.13 -36.63 -23.33
CA CYS A 408 1.06 -36.60 -22.33
C CYS A 408 -0.09 -35.67 -22.76
N THR A 409 -1.10 -36.27 -23.39
CA THR A 409 -2.47 -35.77 -23.27
C THR A 409 -2.82 -35.87 -21.79
N LEU A 410 -2.95 -34.73 -21.11
CA LEU A 410 -3.59 -34.61 -19.80
C LEU A 410 -5.02 -35.14 -19.95
N SER A 411 -5.14 -36.46 -19.82
CA SER A 411 -6.40 -37.18 -19.92
C SER A 411 -7.09 -36.98 -18.59
N LEU A 412 -7.79 -35.84 -18.45
CA LEU A 412 -8.80 -35.50 -17.43
C LEU A 412 -8.70 -36.32 -16.12
N ILE A 413 -7.94 -35.78 -15.16
CA ILE A 413 -8.04 -36.09 -13.73
C ILE A 413 -9.06 -35.15 -13.11
#